data_AF-A0A1Y6DC10-F1
#
_entry.id   AF-A0A1Y6DC10-F1
#
_cell.length_a   1.000
_cell.length_b   1.000
_cell.length_c   1.000
_cell.angle_alpha   90.00
_cell.angle_beta   90.00
_cell.angle_gamma   90.00
#
_symmetry.space_group_name_H-M   'P 1'
#
loop_
_entity.id
_entity.type
_entity.pdbx_description
1 polymer ?
#
loop_
_entity_poly.entity_id
_entity_poly.type
_entity_poly.pdbx_seq_one_letter_code
_entity_poly.pdbx_strand_id
1 'polypeptide(L)'
;MVREFSYRGETFRATVHGRPGIEELFLILMVDDEEGPEISLDRFEDPGNDPAQSLDSKLSDLADQLLAEQAIAPADPAGEFAWAVPPAVGARVHSGVQHHH
;
A
#
# COMPACT_ATOMS: atom_id res chain seq x y z
N MET A 1 6.58 8.07 -1.34
CA MET A 1 5.81 8.30 -0.11
C MET A 1 5.60 6.94 0.53
N VAL A 2 5.75 6.83 1.85
CA VAL A 2 5.35 5.61 2.61
C VAL A 2 4.24 6.03 3.56
N ARG A 3 3.12 5.31 3.56
CA ARG A 3 1.97 5.62 4.40
C ARG A 3 1.10 4.40 4.66
N GLU A 4 0.54 4.32 5.86
CA GLU A 4 -0.39 3.26 6.25
C GLU A 4 -1.84 3.67 6.05
N PHE A 5 -2.69 2.70 5.73
CA PHE A 5 -4.13 2.87 5.60
C PHE A 5 -4.87 1.61 6.09
N SER A 6 -6.13 1.77 6.47
CA SER A 6 -7.04 0.67 6.75
C SER A 6 -7.99 0.47 5.57
N TYR A 7 -8.25 -0.78 5.21
CA TYR A 7 -9.25 -1.16 4.22
C TYR A 7 -9.77 -2.56 4.53
N ARG A 8 -11.08 -2.75 4.43
CA ARG A 8 -11.77 -4.00 4.75
C ARG A 8 -11.44 -4.62 6.13
N GLY A 9 -11.19 -3.77 7.12
CA GLY A 9 -10.81 -4.19 8.47
C GLY A 9 -9.33 -4.58 8.64
N GLU A 10 -8.56 -4.56 7.56
CA GLU A 10 -7.13 -4.85 7.56
C GLU A 10 -6.29 -3.56 7.53
N THR A 11 -5.04 -3.65 7.98
CA THR A 11 -4.08 -2.55 7.91
C THR A 11 -3.03 -2.85 6.84
N PHE A 12 -2.76 -1.87 5.98
CA PHE A 12 -1.75 -1.99 4.95
C PHE A 12 -0.75 -0.85 5.01
N ARG A 13 0.48 -1.13 4.59
CA ARG A 13 1.52 -0.12 4.34
C ARG A 13 1.73 0.01 2.84
N ALA A 14 1.45 1.19 2.30
CA ALA A 14 1.73 1.53 0.91
C ALA A 14 3.00 2.35 0.79
N THR A 15 3.87 1.92 -0.12
CA THR A 15 4.98 2.69 -0.64
C THR A 15 4.66 3.08 -2.08
N VAL A 16 4.65 4.38 -2.34
CA VAL A 16 4.21 5.00 -3.61
C VAL A 16 5.35 5.83 -4.18
N HIS A 17 5.83 5.48 -5.37
CA HIS A 17 6.89 6.19 -6.09
C HIS A 17 6.37 6.72 -7.43
N GLY A 18 6.86 7.88 -7.88
CA GLY A 18 6.46 8.44 -9.17
C GLY A 18 5.47 9.60 -9.06
N ARG A 19 4.55 9.71 -10.04
CA ARG A 19 3.61 10.83 -10.19
C ARG A 19 2.18 10.31 -10.29
N PRO A 20 1.16 11.13 -9.91
CA PRO A 20 -0.25 10.80 -10.07
C PRO A 20 -0.58 10.09 -11.39
N GLY A 21 -1.09 8.87 -11.30
CA GLY A 21 -1.55 8.07 -12.45
C GLY A 21 -0.49 7.22 -13.14
N ILE A 22 0.78 7.32 -12.75
CA ILE A 22 1.90 6.51 -13.27
C ILE A 22 2.86 6.13 -12.13
N GLU A 23 2.30 5.78 -10.97
CA GLU A 23 3.05 5.40 -9.79
C GLU A 23 3.51 3.94 -9.83
N GLU A 24 4.70 3.69 -9.28
CA GLU A 24 5.07 2.38 -8.78
C GLU A 24 4.52 2.24 -7.35
N LEU A 25 3.72 1.20 -7.13
CA LEU A 25 3.01 0.90 -5.90
C LEU A 25 3.56 -0.39 -5.30
N PHE A 26 3.85 -0.35 -4.01
CA PHE A 26 4.22 -1.52 -3.22
C PHE A 26 3.36 -1.54 -1.97
N LEU A 27 2.65 -2.64 -1.74
CA LEU A 27 1.66 -2.78 -0.70
C LEU A 27 1.99 -3.99 0.17
N ILE A 28 2.06 -3.78 1.48
CA ILE A 28 2.29 -4.85 2.47
C ILE A 28 1.06 -4.93 3.36
N LEU A 29 0.52 -6.12 3.57
CA LEU A 29 -0.47 -6.40 4.61
C LEU A 29 0.24 -6.47 5.97
N MET A 30 -0.22 -5.68 6.93
CA MET A 30 0.29 -5.69 8.31
C MET A 30 -0.53 -6.68 9.14
N VAL A 31 0.13 -7.67 9.73
CA VAL A 31 -0.50 -8.69 10.61
C VAL A 31 0.17 -8.61 11.97
N ASP A 32 -0.60 -8.30 13.02
CA ASP A 32 -0.09 -8.13 14.40
C ASP A 32 1.11 -7.16 14.48
N ASP A 33 1.05 -6.03 13.76
CA ASP A 33 2.13 -5.04 13.58
C ASP A 33 3.41 -5.53 12.88
N GLU A 34 3.40 -6.76 12.34
CA GLU A 34 4.48 -7.33 11.54
C GLU A 34 4.17 -7.28 10.04
N GLU A 35 5.22 -7.23 9.21
CA GLU A 35 5.10 -7.25 7.75
C GLU A 35 4.71 -8.66 7.29
N GLY A 36 3.52 -8.78 6.71
CA GLY A 36 2.97 -10.02 6.18
C GLY A 36 3.15 -10.13 4.66
N PRO A 37 2.15 -10.70 3.95
CA PRO A 37 2.15 -10.78 2.49
C PRO A 37 2.23 -9.41 1.81
N GLU A 38 2.83 -9.38 0.62
CA GLU A 38 3.04 -8.17 -0.16
C GLU A 38 2.61 -8.33 -1.63
N ILE A 39 2.28 -7.20 -2.26
CA ILE A 39 2.03 -7.10 -3.70
C ILE A 39 2.61 -5.80 -4.24
N SER A 40 3.11 -5.83 -5.47
CA SER A 40 3.66 -4.67 -6.17
C SER A 40 3.03 -4.48 -7.53
N LEU A 41 2.88 -3.23 -7.96
CA LEU A 41 2.42 -2.88 -9.29
C LEU A 41 3.17 -1.66 -9.81
N ASP A 42 3.76 -1.79 -10.99
CA ASP A 42 4.22 -0.64 -11.76
C ASP A 42 3.11 -0.16 -12.71
N ARG A 43 2.44 0.95 -12.36
CA ARG A 43 1.38 1.53 -13.21
C ARG A 43 1.91 2.12 -14.51
N PHE A 44 3.21 2.40 -14.60
CA PHE A 44 3.82 2.89 -15.84
C PHE A 44 3.91 1.77 -16.89
N GLU A 45 4.25 0.56 -16.48
CA GLU A 45 4.38 -0.60 -17.38
C GLU A 45 3.09 -1.42 -17.51
N ASP A 46 2.14 -1.26 -16.59
CA ASP A 46 0.86 -1.98 -16.62
C ASP A 46 -0.02 -1.55 -17.81
N PRO A 47 -0.27 -2.43 -18.81
CA PRO A 47 -1.10 -2.10 -19.95
C PRO A 47 -2.58 -1.88 -19.58
N GLY A 48 -3.00 -2.29 -18.39
CA GLY A 48 -4.33 -2.06 -17.84
C GLY A 48 -4.46 -0.79 -17.00
N ASN A 49 -3.40 0.01 -16.87
CA ASN A 49 -3.43 1.21 -16.03
C ASN A 49 -4.38 2.28 -16.58
N ASP A 50 -5.28 2.77 -15.72
CA ASP A 50 -6.05 3.98 -15.95
C ASP A 50 -5.38 5.16 -15.21
N PRO A 51 -4.79 6.15 -15.93
CA PRO A 51 -4.17 7.31 -15.31
C PRO A 51 -5.15 8.23 -14.58
N ALA A 52 -6.45 8.15 -14.88
CA ALA A 52 -7.48 8.91 -14.21
C ALA A 52 -7.93 8.26 -12.88
N GLN A 53 -7.61 6.99 -12.65
CA GLN A 53 -7.94 6.29 -11.42
C GLN A 53 -7.16 6.88 -10.24
N SER A 54 -7.88 7.21 -9.18
CA SER A 54 -7.29 7.75 -7.95
C SER A 54 -6.34 6.75 -7.29
N LEU A 55 -5.33 7.26 -6.58
CA LEU A 55 -4.40 6.43 -5.83
C LEU A 55 -5.13 5.53 -4.81
N ASP A 56 -6.05 6.11 -4.05
CA ASP A 56 -6.81 5.41 -3.01
C ASP A 56 -7.61 4.25 -3.61
N SER A 57 -8.30 4.48 -4.74
CA SER A 57 -9.00 3.41 -5.46
C SER A 57 -8.05 2.32 -5.96
N LYS A 58 -6.89 2.70 -6.51
CA LYS A 58 -5.91 1.72 -6.99
C LYS A 58 -5.31 0.88 -5.86
N LEU A 59 -5.07 1.49 -4.70
CA LEU A 59 -4.60 0.78 -3.50
C LEU A 59 -5.65 -0.18 -2.95
N SER A 60 -6.94 0.19 -2.99
CA SER A 60 -8.03 -0.72 -2.66
C SER A 60 -8.10 -1.92 -3.60
N ASP A 61 -7.97 -1.70 -4.93
CA ASP A 61 -7.94 -2.81 -5.90
C ASP A 61 -6.76 -3.77 -5.65
N LEU A 62 -5.58 -3.23 -5.34
CA LEU A 62 -4.40 -4.03 -5.01
C LEU A 62 -4.55 -4.78 -3.69
N ALA A 63 -5.18 -4.17 -2.69
CA ALA A 63 -5.49 -4.84 -1.43
C ALA A 63 -6.45 -6.02 -1.66
N ASP A 64 -7.49 -5.82 -2.47
CA ASP A 64 -8.43 -6.88 -2.84
C ASP A 64 -7.75 -8.03 -3.58
N GLN A 65 -6.84 -7.70 -4.50
CA GLN A 65 -6.03 -8.69 -5.20
C GLN A 65 -5.15 -9.48 -4.23
N LEU A 66 -4.42 -8.80 -3.34
CA LEU A 66 -3.56 -9.45 -2.35
C LEU A 66 -4.36 -10.39 -1.45
N LEU A 67 -5.51 -9.94 -0.91
CA LEU A 67 -6.37 -10.77 -0.07
C LEU A 67 -6.87 -12.01 -0.82
N ALA A 68 -7.27 -11.86 -2.08
CA ALA A 68 -7.72 -12.98 -2.91
C ALA A 68 -6.58 -13.98 -3.19
N GLU A 69 -5.38 -13.51 -3.55
CA GLU A 69 -4.21 -14.35 -3.83
C GLU A 69 -3.75 -15.13 -2.60
N GLN A 70 -3.83 -14.52 -1.42
CA GLN A 70 -3.46 -15.15 -0.15
C GLN A 70 -4.60 -15.96 0.49
N ALA A 71 -5.77 -16.01 -0.16
CA ALA A 71 -6.99 -16.62 0.37
C ALA A 71 -7.36 -16.12 1.78
N ILE A 72 -7.11 -14.83 2.04
CA ILE A 72 -7.40 -14.16 3.31
C ILE A 72 -8.84 -13.62 3.25
N ALA A 73 -9.65 -14.01 4.23
CA ALA A 73 -10.96 -13.42 4.43
C ALA A 73 -10.80 -12.09 5.20
N PRO A 74 -11.24 -10.94 4.65
CA PRO A 74 -11.14 -9.67 5.34
C PRO A 74 -11.95 -9.66 6.64
N ALA A 75 -11.42 -9.03 7.69
CA ALA A 75 -12.09 -8.88 8.97
C ALA A 75 -13.40 -8.08 8.88
N ASP A 76 -13.46 -7.07 7.99
CA ASP A 76 -14.67 -6.30 7.71
C ASP A 76 -14.84 -6.11 6.19
N PRO A 77 -15.57 -7.00 5.49
CA PRO A 77 -15.74 -6.90 4.03
C PRO A 77 -16.35 -5.59 3.53
N ALA A 78 -17.02 -4.82 4.38
CA ALA A 78 -17.62 -3.53 4.05
C ALA A 78 -16.77 -2.32 4.52
N GLY A 79 -15.61 -2.58 5.13
CA GLY A 79 -14.73 -1.56 5.67
C GLY A 79 -14.19 -0.64 4.59
N GLU A 80 -14.50 0.64 4.70
CA GLU A 80 -14.08 1.66 3.74
C GLU A 80 -12.58 1.96 3.85
N PHE A 81 -12.02 2.51 2.76
CA PHE A 81 -10.64 2.95 2.73
C PHE A 81 -10.46 4.19 3.61
N ALA A 82 -9.48 4.15 4.51
CA ALA A 82 -9.11 5.30 5.32
C ALA A 82 -7.60 5.35 5.56
N TRP A 83 -6.98 6.49 5.24
CA TRP A 83 -5.59 6.74 5.60
C TRP A 83 -5.42 6.80 7.12
N ALA A 84 -4.33 6.20 7.65
CA ALA A 84 -4.01 6.32 9.06
C ALA A 84 -3.75 7.80 9.45
N VAL A 85 -4.28 8.19 10.61
CA VAL A 85 -4.11 9.53 11.21
C VAL A 85 -3.53 9.40 12.63
N PRO A 86 -2.46 10.14 12.95
CA PRO A 86 -1.66 10.98 12.06
C PRO A 86 -0.93 10.11 11.00
N PRO A 87 -0.54 10.68 9.85
CA PRO A 87 0.30 9.93 8.91
C PRO A 87 1.50 9.39 9.68
N ALA A 88 1.74 8.08 9.61
CA ALA A 88 2.94 7.44 10.15
C ALA A 88 4.17 8.00 9.42
N VAL A 89 4.61 9.20 9.79
CA VAL A 89 5.87 9.77 9.34
C VAL A 89 6.95 9.08 10.15
N GLY A 90 7.46 7.99 9.58
CA GLY A 90 8.63 7.29 10.08
C GLY A 90 8.31 5.90 10.60
N ALA A 91 8.11 4.96 9.67
CA ALA A 91 8.90 3.74 9.83
C ALA A 91 10.35 4.22 10.01
N ARG A 92 10.94 3.97 11.19
CA ARG A 92 12.37 4.12 11.38
C ARG A 92 13.02 3.14 10.40
N VAL A 93 13.21 3.58 9.16
CA VAL A 93 14.23 3.01 8.29
C VAL A 93 15.48 3.02 9.15
N HIS A 94 16.03 1.85 9.44
CA HIS A 94 17.34 1.77 10.05
C HIS A 94 18.21 2.76 9.28
N SER A 95 18.72 3.79 9.97
CA SER A 95 19.70 4.71 9.40
C SER A 95 20.93 3.86 9.08
N GLY A 96 20.92 3.26 7.89
CA GLY A 96 22.13 2.92 7.17
C GLY A 96 22.82 4.24 6.95
N VAL A 97 23.78 4.52 7.82
CA VAL A 97 24.73 5.63 7.79
C VAL A 97 24.93 6.16 6.36
N GLN A 98 24.33 7.30 6.04
CA GLN A 98 24.76 8.10 4.90
C GLN A 98 25.84 9.04 5.40
N HIS A 99 27.05 8.52 5.56
CA HIS A 99 28.25 9.35 5.68
C HIS A 99 28.45 10.05 4.33
N HIS A 100 28.15 11.35 4.29
CA HIS A 100 28.69 12.24 3.27
C HIS A 100 29.99 12.82 3.81
N HIS A 101 31.08 12.58 3.09
CA HIS A 101 32.44 13.05 3.40
C HIS A 101 32.65 14.50 2.93
#